data_AF-A0A354MXL7-F1
#
_entry.id   AF-A0A354MXL7-F1
#
_cell.length_a   1.000
_cell.length_b   1.000
_cell.length_c   1.000
_cell.angle_alpha   90.00
_cell.angle_beta   90.00
_cell.angle_gamma   90.00
#
_symmetry.space_group_name_H-M   'P 1'
#
loop_
_entity.id
_entity.type
_entity.pdbx_description
1 polymer ?
#
loop_
_entity_poly.entity_id
_entity_poly.type
_entity_poly.pdbx_seq_one_letter_code
_entity_poly.pdbx_strand_id
1 'polypeptide(L)'
;ILSTLIGSGATDAFSEYLPEALDGGLSPVALKETIYQATDYLGYGRVCPFLKLANEILTSRGVALPLPKQGKVTREERLTRGVEVQAQIFGERMKEAWKAGTVNRFLAENCFGDYYTRGGLTIPEREMITFCFLLAQGGCEPQILAHAKGNLSVGNDADFLTRVVLTVLPYIGYPRSLNALSAIAKAREEKKS
;
A
#
# COMPACT_ATOMS: atom_id res chain seq x y z
N ILE A 1 -4.78 -5.62 -8.08
CA ILE A 1 -4.12 -6.84 -8.60
C ILE A 1 -2.61 -6.76 -8.43
N LEU A 2 -1.88 -5.85 -9.10
CA LEU A 2 -0.41 -5.76 -8.96
C LEU A 2 0.07 -5.63 -7.51
N SER A 3 -0.59 -4.78 -6.69
CA SER A 3 -0.28 -4.65 -5.26
C SER A 3 -0.42 -5.98 -4.51
N THR A 4 -1.48 -6.73 -4.78
CA THR A 4 -1.71 -8.07 -4.23
C THR A 4 -0.62 -9.05 -4.64
N LEU A 5 -0.22 -9.06 -5.92
CA LEU A 5 0.84 -9.94 -6.43
C LEU A 5 2.20 -9.63 -5.79
N ILE A 6 2.49 -8.35 -5.55
CA ILE A 6 3.65 -7.92 -4.77
C ILE A 6 3.56 -8.46 -3.33
N GLY A 7 2.40 -8.33 -2.67
CA GLY A 7 2.17 -8.83 -1.32
C GLY A 7 2.30 -10.36 -1.18
N SER A 8 1.84 -11.12 -2.18
CA SER A 8 1.94 -12.58 -2.20
C SER A 8 3.31 -13.09 -2.67
N GLY A 9 4.15 -12.24 -3.26
CA GLY A 9 5.45 -12.64 -3.83
C GLY A 9 5.35 -13.31 -5.20
N ALA A 10 4.23 -13.16 -5.91
CA ALA A 10 3.96 -13.81 -7.20
C ALA A 10 4.58 -13.03 -8.38
N THR A 11 5.88 -13.19 -8.61
CA THR A 11 6.62 -12.51 -9.70
C THR A 11 6.15 -12.89 -11.09
N ASP A 12 5.79 -14.15 -11.32
CA ASP A 12 5.42 -14.66 -12.64
C ASP A 12 4.10 -14.02 -13.10
N ALA A 13 3.07 -14.12 -12.26
CA ALA A 13 1.79 -13.46 -12.49
C ALA A 13 1.92 -11.93 -12.55
N PHE A 14 2.85 -11.34 -11.78
CA PHE A 14 3.11 -9.90 -11.86
C PHE A 14 3.66 -9.50 -13.23
N SER A 15 4.60 -10.28 -13.77
CA SER A 15 5.19 -10.04 -15.10
C SER A 15 4.15 -10.20 -16.22
N GLU A 16 3.25 -11.17 -16.08
CA GLU A 16 2.14 -11.40 -17.02
C GLU A 16 1.13 -10.24 -17.00
N TYR A 17 0.73 -9.78 -15.82
CA TYR A 17 -0.35 -8.80 -15.67
C TYR A 17 0.10 -7.34 -15.82
N LEU A 18 1.38 -7.03 -15.57
CA LEU A 18 1.88 -5.65 -15.64
C LEU A 18 1.68 -5.00 -17.03
N PRO A 19 1.99 -5.66 -18.16
CA PRO A 19 1.67 -5.18 -19.50
C PRO A 19 0.22 -4.69 -19.63
N GLU A 20 -0.75 -5.51 -19.24
CA GLU A 20 -2.17 -5.21 -19.33
C GLU A 20 -2.56 -4.03 -18.43
N ALA A 21 -1.99 -3.94 -17.23
CA ALA A 21 -2.23 -2.82 -16.34
C ALA A 21 -1.72 -1.49 -16.94
N LEU A 22 -0.55 -1.49 -17.58
CA LEU A 22 -0.01 -0.33 -18.28
C LEU A 22 -0.88 0.07 -19.48
N ASP A 23 -1.33 -0.92 -20.27
CA ASP A 23 -2.23 -0.70 -21.41
C ASP A 23 -3.61 -0.19 -20.95
N GLY A 24 -4.04 -0.60 -19.76
CA GLY A 24 -5.24 -0.10 -19.06
C GLY A 24 -5.07 1.28 -18.41
N GLY A 25 -3.96 1.98 -18.63
CA GLY A 25 -3.75 3.36 -18.20
C GLY A 25 -3.01 3.54 -16.87
N LEU A 26 -2.48 2.46 -16.26
CA LEU A 26 -1.62 2.61 -15.10
C LEU A 26 -0.35 3.39 -15.48
N SER A 27 -0.13 4.54 -14.85
CA SER A 27 1.09 5.31 -15.14
C SER A 27 2.35 4.61 -14.58
N PRO A 28 3.51 4.74 -15.26
CA PRO A 28 4.80 4.26 -14.73
C PRO A 28 5.10 4.82 -13.33
N VAL A 29 4.68 6.06 -13.05
CA VAL A 29 4.85 6.70 -11.75
C VAL A 29 4.03 5.98 -10.69
N ALA A 30 2.73 5.75 -10.91
CA ALA A 30 1.87 5.05 -9.96
C ALA A 30 2.34 3.61 -9.70
N LEU A 31 2.81 2.91 -10.75
CA LEU A 31 3.46 1.60 -10.61
C LEU A 31 4.68 1.66 -9.68
N LYS A 32 5.60 2.59 -9.93
CA LYS A 32 6.80 2.75 -9.11
C LYS A 32 6.49 3.10 -7.67
N GLU A 33 5.56 4.02 -7.44
CA GLU A 33 5.13 4.41 -6.10
C GLU A 33 4.45 3.26 -5.36
N THR A 34 3.72 2.39 -6.06
CA THR A 34 3.17 1.15 -5.50
C THR A 34 4.30 0.21 -5.05
N ILE A 35 5.29 -0.04 -5.89
CA ILE A 35 6.43 -0.91 -5.57
C ILE A 35 7.27 -0.33 -4.43
N TYR A 36 7.53 0.98 -4.44
CA TYR A 36 8.29 1.64 -3.40
C TYR A 36 7.61 1.50 -2.03
N GLN A 37 6.33 1.83 -1.94
CA GLN A 37 5.57 1.72 -0.68
C GLN A 37 5.49 0.29 -0.15
N ALA A 38 5.49 -0.72 -1.03
CA ALA A 38 5.51 -2.12 -0.61
C ALA A 38 6.74 -2.46 0.27
N THR A 39 7.84 -1.71 0.16
CA THR A 39 9.07 -1.91 0.95
C THR A 39 8.81 -1.83 2.45
N ASP A 40 7.93 -0.92 2.88
CA ASP A 40 7.63 -0.73 4.31
C ASP A 40 6.83 -1.87 4.92
N TYR A 41 6.07 -2.57 4.09
CA TYR A 41 5.15 -3.63 4.53
C TYR A 41 5.73 -5.02 4.35
N LEU A 42 6.53 -5.22 3.30
CA LEU A 42 7.03 -6.53 2.88
C LEU A 42 8.55 -6.68 3.03
N GLY A 43 9.26 -5.57 3.20
CA GLY A 43 10.72 -5.52 3.24
C GLY A 43 11.38 -5.52 1.87
N TYR A 44 12.52 -4.83 1.75
CA TYR A 44 13.25 -4.67 0.48
C TYR A 44 13.60 -6.00 -0.21
N GLY A 45 13.97 -7.03 0.57
CA GLY A 45 14.33 -8.34 0.01
C GLY A 45 13.21 -8.98 -0.81
N ARG A 46 11.95 -8.82 -0.40
CA ARG A 46 10.78 -9.34 -1.13
C ARG A 46 10.37 -8.44 -2.29
N VAL A 47 10.64 -7.14 -2.19
CA VAL A 47 10.21 -6.14 -3.19
C VAL A 47 11.20 -5.98 -4.34
N CYS A 48 12.49 -6.22 -4.11
CA CYS A 48 13.55 -6.05 -5.10
C CYS A 48 13.28 -6.75 -6.46
N PRO A 49 12.78 -8.01 -6.51
CA PRO A 49 12.45 -8.67 -7.78
C PRO A 49 11.39 -7.91 -8.59
N PHE A 50 10.33 -7.41 -7.95
CA PHE A 50 9.27 -6.63 -8.61
C PHE A 50 9.79 -5.32 -9.18
N LEU A 51 10.73 -4.67 -8.48
CA LEU A 51 11.35 -3.44 -8.97
C LEU A 51 12.16 -3.68 -10.25
N LYS A 52 12.87 -4.81 -10.34
CA LYS A 52 13.65 -5.23 -11.52
C LYS A 52 12.71 -5.55 -12.69
N LEU A 53 11.71 -6.38 -12.48
CA LEU A 53 10.70 -6.71 -13.50
C LEU A 53 10.01 -5.45 -14.03
N ALA A 54 9.60 -4.54 -13.14
CA ALA A 54 9.00 -3.28 -13.56
C ALA A 54 9.97 -2.42 -14.37
N ASN A 55 11.27 -2.39 -14.04
CA ASN A 55 12.25 -1.67 -14.85
C ASN A 55 12.37 -2.27 -16.25
N GLU A 56 12.52 -3.58 -16.35
CA GLU A 56 12.66 -4.31 -17.62
C GLU A 56 11.44 -4.11 -18.54
N ILE A 57 10.24 -4.19 -17.97
CA ILE A 57 8.99 -3.99 -18.73
C ILE A 57 8.82 -2.53 -19.15
N LEU A 58 9.18 -1.57 -18.29
CA LEU A 58 9.12 -0.15 -18.64
C LEU A 58 10.14 0.21 -19.74
N THR A 59 11.39 -0.26 -19.63
CA THR A 59 12.43 0.05 -20.63
C THR A 59 12.16 -0.63 -21.97
N SER A 60 11.68 -1.87 -21.99
CA SER A 60 11.26 -2.55 -23.23
C SER A 60 10.09 -1.85 -23.92
N ARG A 61 9.27 -1.11 -23.17
CA ARG A 61 8.20 -0.24 -23.67
C ARG A 61 8.64 1.19 -23.97
N GLY A 62 9.95 1.47 -23.98
CA GLY A 62 10.51 2.78 -24.33
C GLY A 62 10.37 3.86 -23.25
N VAL A 63 10.00 3.50 -22.02
CA VAL A 63 9.94 4.45 -20.91
C VAL A 63 11.36 4.72 -20.40
N ALA A 64 11.80 5.97 -20.49
CA ALA A 64 13.09 6.40 -19.96
C ALA A 64 13.11 6.36 -18.42
N LEU A 65 14.19 5.83 -17.86
CA LEU A 65 14.44 5.77 -16.42
C LEU A 65 15.71 6.59 -16.07
N PRO A 66 15.79 7.21 -14.88
CA PRO A 66 14.79 7.20 -13.80
C PRO A 66 13.56 8.06 -14.09
N LEU A 67 12.41 7.69 -13.52
CA LEU A 67 11.20 8.50 -13.58
C LEU A 67 11.35 9.83 -12.77
N PRO A 68 10.54 10.86 -13.06
CA PRO A 68 10.55 12.10 -12.29
C PRO A 68 10.35 11.88 -10.79
N LYS A 69 11.14 12.58 -9.98
CA LYS A 69 11.08 12.48 -8.50
C LYS A 69 9.69 12.88 -8.00
N GLN A 70 9.13 12.07 -7.09
CA GLN A 70 7.84 12.31 -6.44
C GLN A 70 7.96 12.73 -4.97
N GLY A 71 9.18 12.79 -4.42
CA GLY A 71 9.40 13.23 -3.03
C GLY A 71 8.98 14.69 -2.83
N LYS A 72 8.24 14.95 -1.75
CA LYS A 72 7.72 16.29 -1.40
C LYS A 72 8.24 16.83 -0.08
N VAL A 73 8.96 16.02 0.70
CA VAL A 73 9.45 16.38 2.03
C VAL A 73 10.95 16.16 2.14
N THR A 74 11.60 16.94 2.99
CA THR A 74 12.99 16.74 3.38
C THR A 74 13.11 15.67 4.47
N ARG A 75 14.35 15.26 4.80
CA ARG A 75 14.57 14.26 5.85
C ARG A 75 14.16 14.79 7.22
N GLU A 76 14.40 16.08 7.46
CA GLU A 76 14.11 16.78 8.71
C GLU A 76 12.59 16.91 8.94
N GLU A 77 11.81 17.02 7.87
CA GLU A 77 10.35 17.17 7.91
C GLU A 77 9.59 15.86 8.11
N ARG A 78 10.22 14.71 7.81
CA ARG A 78 9.56 13.40 7.74
C ARG A 78 8.80 13.03 9.00
N LEU A 79 9.38 13.23 10.19
CA LEU A 79 8.69 12.88 11.43
C LEU A 79 7.40 13.69 11.59
N THR A 80 7.50 15.02 11.45
CA THR A 80 6.36 15.92 11.61
C THR A 80 5.27 15.62 10.57
N ARG A 81 5.65 15.52 9.29
CA ARG A 81 4.71 15.25 8.19
C ARG A 81 4.10 13.86 8.30
N GLY A 82 4.88 12.88 8.73
CA GLY A 82 4.42 11.51 8.93
C GLY A 82 3.41 11.37 10.06
N VAL A 83 3.63 12.08 11.17
CA VAL A 83 2.67 12.18 12.27
C VAL A 83 1.34 12.77 11.80
N GLU A 84 1.38 13.85 11.01
CA GLU A 84 0.17 14.48 10.47
C GLU A 84 -0.61 13.53 9.56
N VAL A 85 0.06 12.86 8.63
CA VAL A 85 -0.56 11.87 7.74
C VAL A 85 -1.13 10.69 8.54
N GLN A 86 -0.38 10.17 9.51
CA GLN A 86 -0.83 9.05 10.33
C GLN A 86 -2.05 9.42 11.17
N ALA A 87 -2.09 10.65 11.72
CA ALA A 87 -3.24 11.17 12.45
C ALA A 87 -4.44 11.41 11.53
N GLN A 88 -4.23 11.88 10.30
CA GLN A 88 -5.29 12.03 9.30
C GLN A 88 -5.99 10.70 9.01
N ILE A 89 -5.24 9.59 8.93
CA ILE A 89 -5.78 8.28 8.55
C ILE A 89 -6.37 7.53 9.76
N PHE A 90 -5.66 7.52 10.89
CA PHE A 90 -5.97 6.65 12.05
C PHE A 90 -6.39 7.41 13.32
N GLY A 91 -6.53 8.73 13.23
CA GLY A 91 -7.00 9.61 14.29
C GLY A 91 -5.90 10.22 15.17
N GLU A 92 -6.29 11.26 15.91
CA GLU A 92 -5.43 12.10 16.76
C GLU A 92 -4.55 11.34 17.77
N ARG A 93 -4.99 10.16 18.22
CA ARG A 93 -4.22 9.29 19.11
C ARG A 93 -2.85 8.89 18.55
N MET A 94 -2.65 8.99 17.23
CA MET A 94 -1.38 8.66 16.60
C MET A 94 -0.30 9.74 16.75
N LYS A 95 -0.65 10.95 17.20
CA LYS A 95 0.30 12.08 17.29
C LYS A 95 1.56 11.79 18.10
N GLU A 96 1.45 10.92 19.09
CA GLU A 96 2.53 10.55 20.00
C GLU A 96 2.96 9.08 19.89
N ALA A 97 2.35 8.32 18.96
CA ALA A 97 2.62 6.88 18.82
C ALA A 97 4.08 6.57 18.49
N TRP A 98 4.77 7.50 17.83
CA TRP A 98 6.19 7.39 17.47
C TRP A 98 7.12 7.34 18.70
N LYS A 99 6.68 7.82 19.87
CA LYS A 99 7.47 7.80 21.11
C LYS A 99 7.53 6.42 21.75
N ALA A 100 6.70 5.45 21.31
CA ALA A 100 6.64 4.12 21.90
C ALA A 100 7.92 3.27 21.68
N GLY A 101 8.73 3.62 20.68
CA GLY A 101 10.00 2.93 20.44
C GLY A 101 10.61 3.24 19.07
N THR A 102 11.80 2.71 18.82
CA THR A 102 12.57 2.95 17.60
C THR A 102 11.80 2.60 16.33
N VAL A 103 11.12 1.43 16.32
CA VAL A 103 10.32 1.00 15.17
C VAL A 103 9.12 1.92 14.94
N ASN A 104 8.45 2.37 16.01
CA ASN A 104 7.33 3.31 15.90
C ASN A 104 7.78 4.66 15.36
N ARG A 105 8.97 5.13 15.75
CA ARG A 105 9.57 6.33 15.15
C ARG A 105 9.83 6.14 13.68
N PHE A 106 10.43 5.02 13.26
CA PHE A 106 10.65 4.73 11.84
C PHE A 106 9.33 4.59 11.07
N LEU A 107 8.30 4.02 11.67
CA LEU A 107 6.97 3.95 11.06
C LEU A 107 6.41 5.36 10.82
N ALA A 108 6.49 6.27 11.79
CA ALA A 108 6.06 7.66 11.60
C ALA A 108 6.94 8.40 10.58
N GLU A 109 8.26 8.36 10.74
CA GLU A 109 9.22 9.12 9.93
C GLU A 109 9.39 8.55 8.52
N ASN A 110 9.75 7.27 8.39
CA ASN A 110 10.03 6.66 7.11
C ASN A 110 8.74 6.22 6.40
N CYS A 111 7.84 5.48 7.05
CA CYS A 111 6.68 4.97 6.33
C CYS A 111 5.67 6.08 5.98
N PHE A 112 5.10 6.74 7.00
CA PHE A 112 4.14 7.81 6.76
C PHE A 112 4.79 9.11 6.28
N GLY A 113 5.96 9.45 6.82
CA GLY A 113 6.65 10.70 6.49
C GLY A 113 7.31 10.71 5.12
N ASP A 114 7.87 9.59 4.67
CA ASP A 114 8.47 9.48 3.34
C ASP A 114 7.45 8.96 2.33
N TYR A 115 7.07 7.68 2.40
CA TYR A 115 6.31 7.06 1.31
C TYR A 115 4.92 7.65 1.14
N TYR A 116 4.18 7.90 2.22
CA TYR A 116 2.81 8.45 2.09
C TYR A 116 2.75 9.91 1.64
N THR A 117 3.83 10.69 1.82
CA THR A 117 3.85 12.11 1.40
C THR A 117 4.25 12.29 -0.06
N ARG A 118 4.74 11.23 -0.72
CA ARG A 118 5.15 11.28 -2.14
C ARG A 118 3.94 11.49 -3.06
N GLY A 119 4.21 12.15 -4.19
CA GLY A 119 3.27 12.21 -5.33
C GLY A 119 3.06 10.87 -6.01
N GLY A 120 2.33 10.87 -7.13
CA GLY A 120 2.07 9.67 -7.94
C GLY A 120 0.93 8.77 -7.46
N LEU A 121 0.61 8.80 -6.15
CA LEU A 121 -0.57 8.18 -5.56
C LEU A 121 -1.19 9.12 -4.51
N THR A 122 -2.50 9.15 -4.46
CA THR A 122 -3.30 9.81 -3.43
C THR A 122 -3.33 8.99 -2.14
N ILE A 123 -3.66 9.60 -1.00
CA ILE A 123 -3.77 8.87 0.28
C ILE A 123 -4.78 7.70 0.20
N PRO A 124 -5.98 7.85 -0.40
CA PRO A 124 -6.90 6.72 -0.59
C PRO A 124 -6.30 5.59 -1.43
N GLU A 125 -5.56 5.90 -2.49
CA GLU A 125 -4.88 4.87 -3.29
C GLU A 125 -3.79 4.16 -2.48
N ARG A 126 -3.01 4.92 -1.71
CA ARG A 126 -1.96 4.39 -0.81
C ARG A 126 -2.53 3.45 0.24
N GLU A 127 -3.63 3.82 0.89
CA GLU A 127 -4.30 2.93 1.84
C GLU A 127 -4.88 1.68 1.17
N MET A 128 -5.40 1.80 -0.06
CA MET A 128 -5.93 0.66 -0.80
C MET A 128 -4.82 -0.33 -1.21
N ILE A 129 -3.68 0.15 -1.72
CA ILE A 129 -2.56 -0.74 -2.06
C ILE A 129 -1.92 -1.35 -0.82
N THR A 130 -1.85 -0.62 0.30
CA THR A 130 -1.38 -1.14 1.59
C THR A 130 -2.27 -2.28 2.07
N PHE A 131 -3.59 -2.09 2.03
CA PHE A 131 -4.55 -3.14 2.35
C PHE A 131 -4.31 -4.39 1.49
N CYS A 132 -4.06 -4.21 0.19
CA CYS A 132 -3.73 -5.29 -0.74
C CYS A 132 -2.41 -6.01 -0.41
N PHE A 133 -1.36 -5.29 0.01
CA PHE A 133 -0.10 -5.91 0.45
C PHE A 133 -0.32 -6.81 1.66
N LEU A 134 -1.03 -6.29 2.67
CA LEU A 134 -1.24 -6.95 3.96
C LEU A 134 -2.12 -8.19 3.84
N LEU A 135 -3.25 -8.10 3.12
CA LEU A 135 -4.12 -9.25 2.91
C LEU A 135 -3.44 -10.35 2.09
N ALA A 136 -2.54 -9.99 1.18
CA ALA A 136 -1.86 -10.95 0.31
C ALA A 136 -0.64 -11.60 0.97
N GLN A 137 0.06 -10.92 1.88
CA GLN A 137 1.17 -11.51 2.64
C GLN A 137 0.67 -12.56 3.64
N GLY A 138 -0.45 -12.28 4.33
CA GLY A 138 -0.99 -13.12 5.41
C GLY A 138 -0.27 -12.92 6.76
N GLY A 139 -0.89 -13.38 7.85
CA GLY A 139 -0.34 -13.25 9.21
C GLY A 139 -0.31 -11.80 9.71
N CYS A 140 -1.18 -10.95 9.17
CA CYS A 140 -1.24 -9.52 9.44
C CYS A 140 -2.68 -9.06 9.74
N GLU A 141 -3.54 -9.94 10.25
CA GLU A 141 -4.96 -9.66 10.50
C GLU A 141 -5.21 -8.39 11.33
N PRO A 142 -4.44 -8.08 12.40
CA PRO A 142 -4.57 -6.81 13.10
C PRO A 142 -4.30 -5.58 12.20
N GLN A 143 -3.32 -5.67 11.30
CA GLN A 143 -2.97 -4.62 10.36
C GLN A 143 -3.99 -4.52 9.22
N ILE A 144 -4.54 -5.64 8.74
CA ILE A 144 -5.64 -5.67 7.76
C ILE A 144 -6.84 -4.93 8.34
N LEU A 145 -7.20 -5.18 9.61
CA LEU A 145 -8.27 -4.44 10.30
C LEU A 145 -7.94 -2.95 10.45
N ALA A 146 -6.71 -2.61 10.86
CA ALA A 146 -6.28 -1.23 11.00
C ALA A 146 -6.38 -0.47 9.67
N HIS A 147 -5.89 -1.04 8.58
CA HIS A 147 -5.94 -0.44 7.25
C HIS A 147 -7.32 -0.52 6.60
N ALA A 148 -8.20 -1.46 6.97
CA ALA A 148 -9.61 -1.38 6.61
C ALA A 148 -10.24 -0.12 7.23
N LYS A 149 -9.99 0.16 8.52
CA LYS A 149 -10.44 1.39 9.18
C LYS A 149 -9.82 2.64 8.53
N GLY A 150 -8.52 2.61 8.26
CA GLY A 150 -7.80 3.69 7.57
C GLY A 150 -8.43 4.03 6.21
N ASN A 151 -8.70 3.02 5.38
CA ASN A 151 -9.42 3.16 4.12
C ASN A 151 -10.79 3.83 4.31
N LEU A 152 -11.59 3.35 5.28
CA LEU A 152 -12.89 3.97 5.57
C LEU A 152 -12.77 5.43 5.99
N SER A 153 -11.71 5.82 6.72
CA SER A 153 -11.46 7.21 7.14
C SER A 153 -11.09 8.13 5.97
N VAL A 154 -10.43 7.59 4.94
CA VAL A 154 -9.97 8.36 3.77
C VAL A 154 -10.93 8.27 2.57
N GLY A 155 -12.13 7.74 2.77
CA GLY A 155 -13.22 7.78 1.78
C GLY A 155 -13.39 6.51 0.94
N ASN A 156 -12.52 5.50 1.09
CA ASN A 156 -12.73 4.19 0.48
C ASN A 156 -13.75 3.43 1.32
N ASP A 157 -14.99 3.32 0.86
CA ASP A 157 -16.06 2.65 1.61
C ASP A 157 -15.90 1.11 1.69
N ALA A 158 -16.70 0.49 2.56
CA ALA A 158 -16.64 -0.96 2.79
C ALA A 158 -17.04 -1.79 1.57
N ASP A 159 -17.94 -1.27 0.73
CA ASP A 159 -18.40 -1.97 -0.47
C ASP A 159 -17.31 -1.93 -1.54
N PHE A 160 -16.56 -0.82 -1.65
CA PHE A 160 -15.37 -0.69 -2.47
C PHE A 160 -14.29 -1.68 -2.03
N LEU A 161 -13.96 -1.75 -0.74
CA LEU A 161 -12.98 -2.72 -0.24
C LEU A 161 -13.43 -4.17 -0.47
N THR A 162 -14.74 -4.45 -0.33
CA THR A 162 -15.29 -5.77 -0.66
C THR A 162 -15.07 -6.10 -2.12
N ARG A 163 -15.35 -5.17 -3.05
CA ARG A 163 -15.03 -5.34 -4.48
C ARG A 163 -13.54 -5.56 -4.72
N VAL A 164 -12.66 -4.85 -4.02
CA VAL A 164 -11.21 -5.07 -4.09
C VAL A 164 -10.87 -6.52 -3.70
N VAL A 165 -11.40 -7.03 -2.58
CA VAL A 165 -11.16 -8.41 -2.14
C VAL A 165 -11.68 -9.43 -3.15
N LEU A 166 -12.87 -9.22 -3.70
CA LEU A 166 -13.46 -10.11 -4.71
C LEU A 166 -12.62 -10.14 -6.00
N THR A 167 -12.12 -8.99 -6.45
CA THR A 167 -11.21 -8.89 -7.60
C THR A 167 -9.92 -9.66 -7.39
N VAL A 168 -9.39 -9.68 -6.17
CA VAL A 168 -8.08 -10.29 -5.90
C VAL A 168 -8.16 -11.72 -5.38
N LEU A 169 -9.37 -12.23 -5.09
CA LEU A 169 -9.62 -13.59 -4.61
C LEU A 169 -8.94 -14.67 -5.47
N PRO A 170 -8.99 -14.64 -6.82
CA PRO A 170 -8.33 -15.64 -7.65
C PRO A 170 -6.80 -15.71 -7.45
N TYR A 171 -6.18 -14.63 -6.97
CA TYR A 171 -4.72 -14.51 -6.83
C TYR A 171 -4.20 -14.88 -5.45
N ILE A 172 -5.07 -14.91 -4.43
CA ILE A 172 -4.67 -15.14 -3.02
C ILE A 172 -5.42 -16.27 -2.34
N GLY A 173 -6.49 -16.79 -2.97
CA GLY A 173 -7.30 -17.87 -2.47
C GLY A 173 -8.21 -17.50 -1.30
N TYR A 174 -9.12 -18.43 -0.98
CA TYR A 174 -10.21 -18.20 -0.02
C TYR A 174 -9.77 -17.80 1.39
N PRO A 175 -8.76 -18.41 2.05
CA PRO A 175 -8.46 -18.09 3.46
C PRO A 175 -8.08 -16.63 3.68
N ARG A 176 -7.22 -16.08 2.80
CA ARG A 176 -6.80 -14.68 2.86
C ARG A 176 -7.96 -13.72 2.54
N SER A 177 -8.78 -14.06 1.55
CA SER A 177 -9.99 -13.29 1.23
C SER A 177 -10.99 -13.27 2.38
N LEU A 178 -11.24 -14.40 3.06
CA LEU A 178 -12.15 -14.49 4.20
C LEU A 178 -11.65 -13.65 5.38
N ASN A 179 -10.35 -13.68 5.68
CA ASN A 179 -9.75 -12.84 6.72
C ASN A 179 -9.93 -11.34 6.39
N ALA A 180 -9.73 -10.95 5.14
CA ALA A 180 -9.93 -9.58 4.69
C ALA A 180 -11.40 -9.12 4.78
N LEU A 181 -12.34 -9.96 4.35
CA LEU A 181 -13.78 -9.67 4.45
C LEU A 181 -14.23 -9.52 5.91
N SER A 182 -13.74 -10.39 6.80
CA SER A 182 -14.00 -10.30 8.24
C SER A 182 -13.48 -8.98 8.84
N ALA A 183 -12.27 -8.57 8.46
CA ALA A 183 -11.69 -7.30 8.87
C ALA A 183 -12.49 -6.08 8.37
N ILE A 184 -12.97 -6.11 7.12
CA ILE A 184 -13.84 -5.06 6.55
C ILE A 184 -15.16 -4.98 7.32
N ALA A 185 -15.81 -6.11 7.59
CA ALA A 185 -17.07 -6.16 8.33
C ALA A 185 -16.91 -5.55 9.73
N LYS A 186 -15.87 -5.95 10.46
CA LYS A 186 -15.55 -5.41 11.78
C LYS A 186 -15.22 -3.91 11.73
N ALA A 187 -14.43 -3.46 10.76
CA ALA A 187 -14.14 -2.03 10.60
C ALA A 187 -15.41 -1.20 10.36
N ARG A 188 -16.36 -1.74 9.57
CA ARG A 188 -17.65 -1.11 9.29
C ARG A 188 -18.54 -1.02 10.53
N GLU A 189 -18.58 -2.07 11.36
CA GLU A 189 -19.34 -2.09 12.61
C GLU A 189 -18.81 -1.05 13.61
N GLU A 190 -17.49 -1.02 13.81
CA GLU A 190 -16.87 -0.08 14.73
C GLU A 190 -17.01 1.39 14.29
N LYS A 191 -17.11 1.68 12.99
CA LYS A 191 -17.32 3.06 12.48
C LYS A 191 -18.76 3.57 12.70
N LYS A 192 -19.73 2.66 12.88
CA LYS A 192 -21.13 3.02 13.15
C LYS A 192 -21.41 3.27 14.64
N SER A 193 -20.48 2.87 15.52
CA SER A 193 -20.59 2.99 16.97
C SER A 193 -19.95 4.28 17.45
#